data_AF-A0A956JUB9-F1
#
_entry.id   AF-A0A956JUB9-F1
#
_cell.length_a   1.000
_cell.length_b   1.000
_cell.length_c   1.000
_cell.angle_alpha   90.00
_cell.angle_beta   90.00
_cell.angle_gamma   90.00
#
_symmetry.space_group_name_H-M   'P 1'
#
loop_
_entity.id
_entity.type
_entity.pdbx_description
1 polymer ?
#
loop_
_entity_poly.entity_id
_entity_poly.type
_entity_poly.pdbx_seq_one_letter_code
_entity_poly.pdbx_strand_id
1 'polypeptide(L)' 'PAGKGKVAIKSDPWAYITIDGRRTKMTTSARPFTLSAGTHRITLVNPALNLKKTITIVVEAGGLVRRFVPLR' A
#
# COMPACT_ATOMS: atom_id res chain seq x y z
N PRO A 1 8.89 -19.58 -9.89
CA PRO A 1 7.68 -18.77 -10.15
C PRO A 1 7.58 -17.61 -9.14
N ALA A 2 7.48 -16.37 -9.61
CA ALA A 2 7.18 -15.24 -8.72
C ALA A 2 5.74 -15.42 -8.21
N GLY A 3 5.59 -15.85 -6.95
CA GLY A 3 4.27 -16.02 -6.35
C GLY A 3 3.59 -14.68 -6.10
N LYS A 4 2.38 -14.72 -5.55
CA LYS A 4 1.66 -13.51 -5.12
C LYS A 4 1.55 -13.50 -3.60
N GLY A 5 1.58 -12.32 -2.99
CA GLY A 5 1.36 -12.12 -1.56
C GLY A 5 0.17 -11.20 -1.31
N LYS A 6 -0.39 -11.27 -0.11
CA LYS A 6 -1.46 -10.37 0.35
C LYS A 6 -0.85 -9.16 1.05
N VAL A 7 -1.41 -7.99 0.80
CA VAL A 7 -0.94 -6.72 1.34
C VAL A 7 -2.13 -5.98 1.95
N ALA A 8 -1.98 -5.60 3.22
CA ALA A 8 -2.94 -4.77 3.94
C ALA A 8 -2.23 -3.49 4.39
N ILE A 9 -2.59 -2.38 3.76
CA ILE A 9 -2.05 -1.06 4.10
C ILE A 9 -3.17 -0.25 4.74
N LYS A 10 -2.94 0.17 5.99
CA LYS A 10 -3.82 1.09 6.71
C LYS A 10 -3.10 2.41 6.95
N SER A 11 -3.85 3.49 7.03
CA SER A 11 -3.33 4.80 7.43
C SER A 11 -4.38 5.55 8.23
N ASP A 12 -3.90 6.44 9.09
CA ASP A 12 -4.71 7.45 9.72
C ASP A 12 -4.07 8.82 9.46
N PRO A 13 -4.81 9.77 8.86
CA PRO A 13 -6.11 9.63 8.19
C PRO A 13 -6.07 8.77 6.92
N TRP A 14 -7.25 8.51 6.30
CA TRP A 14 -7.36 7.70 5.08
C TRP A 14 -6.55 8.28 3.90
N ALA A 15 -6.14 7.44 2.95
CA ALA A 15 -5.35 7.86 1.79
C ALA A 15 -5.66 7.01 0.55
N TYR A 16 -5.42 7.57 -0.64
CA TYR A 16 -5.33 6.82 -1.89
C TYR A 16 -4.00 6.09 -1.99
N ILE A 17 -4.05 4.88 -2.53
CA ILE A 17 -2.88 4.01 -2.68
C ILE A 17 -2.38 4.11 -4.13
N THR A 18 -1.11 4.45 -4.28
CA THR A 18 -0.35 4.39 -5.54
C THR A 18 0.72 3.33 -5.39
N ILE A 19 0.84 2.43 -6.36
CA ILE A 19 1.78 1.29 -6.34
C ILE A 19 2.75 1.46 -7.50
N ASP A 20 4.04 1.53 -7.22
CA ASP A 20 5.11 1.67 -8.21
C ASP A 20 4.87 2.84 -9.18
N GLY A 21 4.34 3.95 -8.66
CA GLY A 21 4.01 5.15 -9.43
C GLY A 21 2.66 5.09 -10.17
N ARG A 22 1.95 3.96 -10.17
CA ARG A 22 0.61 3.82 -10.76
C ARG A 22 -0.48 4.07 -9.72
N ARG A 23 -1.30 5.09 -9.94
CA ARG A 23 -2.44 5.40 -9.07
C ARG A 23 -3.47 4.28 -9.19
N THR A 24 -3.81 3.67 -8.06
CA THR A 24 -4.86 2.66 -8.02
C THR A 24 -6.21 3.29 -7.69
N LYS A 25 -7.28 2.50 -7.78
CA LYS A 25 -8.61 2.89 -7.29
C LYS A 25 -8.81 2.53 -5.80
N MET A 26 -7.76 2.10 -5.11
CA MET A 26 -7.82 1.61 -3.74
C MET A 26 -7.51 2.74 -2.74
N THR A 27 -8.09 2.62 -1.55
CA THR A 27 -7.78 3.47 -0.40
C THR A 27 -7.29 2.63 0.78
N THR A 28 -6.65 3.25 1.76
CA THR A 28 -6.13 2.57 2.97
C THR A 28 -7.23 2.03 3.90
N SER A 29 -8.49 2.38 3.65
CA SER A 29 -9.67 1.80 4.31
C SER A 29 -10.20 0.53 3.62
N ALA A 30 -9.65 0.17 2.45
CA ALA A 30 -10.08 -0.98 1.68
C ALA A 30 -9.60 -2.31 2.31
N ARG A 31 -10.18 -3.41 1.82
CA ARG A 31 -9.75 -4.78 2.18
C ARG A 31 -8.32 -5.04 1.70
N PRO A 32 -7.60 -6.01 2.30
CA PRO A 32 -6.29 -6.44 1.81
C PRO A 32 -6.36 -6.80 0.32
N PHE A 33 -5.33 -6.39 -0.44
CA PHE A 33 -5.21 -6.64 -1.87
C PHE A 33 -4.02 -7.55 -2.16
N THR A 34 -3.96 -8.10 -3.37
CA THR A 34 -2.89 -9.03 -3.76
C THR A 34 -1.88 -8.30 -4.63
N LEU A 35 -0.59 -8.48 -4.33
CA LEU A 35 0.53 -8.02 -5.15
C LEU A 35 1.44 -9.16 -5.55
N SER A 36 2.22 -8.96 -6.61
CA SER A 36 3.30 -9.87 -6.96
C SER A 36 4.33 -9.93 -5.83
N ALA A 37 5.00 -11.07 -5.69
CA ALA A 37 6.15 -11.15 -4.80
C ALA A 37 7.27 -10.26 -5.34
N GLY A 38 7.91 -9.50 -4.45
CA GLY A 38 8.94 -8.54 -4.78
C GLY A 38 8.84 -7.25 -3.96
N THR A 39 9.73 -6.31 -4.28
CA THR A 39 9.77 -5.00 -3.64
C THR A 39 8.84 -4.04 -4.37
N HIS A 40 7.91 -3.45 -3.63
CA HIS A 40 6.93 -2.48 -4.15
C HIS A 40 7.03 -1.16 -3.41
N ARG A 41 6.91 -0.06 -4.15
CA ARG A 41 6.87 1.29 -3.60
C ARG A 41 5.41 1.75 -3.49
N ILE A 42 4.92 1.87 -2.26
CA ILE A 42 3.56 2.29 -1.97
C ILE A 42 3.58 3.77 -1.58
N THR A 43 2.83 4.58 -2.32
CA THR A 43 2.64 6.00 -2.00
C THR A 43 1.20 6.24 -1.59
N LEU A 44 1.05 6.77 -0.38
CA LEU A 44 -0.21 7.16 0.22
C LEU A 44 -0.43 8.65 0.00
N VAL A 45 -1.59 9.02 -0.53
CA VAL A 45 -1.94 10.42 -0.82
C VAL A 45 -3.31 10.73 -0.22
N ASN A 46 -3.36 11.67 0.71
CA ASN A 46 -4.60 12.21 1.23
C ASN A 46 -4.81 13.63 0.66
N PRO A 47 -5.69 13.81 -0.33
CA PRO A 47 -5.90 15.11 -0.95
C PRO A 47 -6.66 16.09 -0.04
N ALA A 48 -7.45 15.62 0.93
CA ALA A 48 -8.22 16.49 1.83
C ALA A 48 -7.31 17.28 2.77
N LEU A 49 -6.17 16.69 3.17
CA LEU A 49 -5.19 17.31 4.05
C LEU A 49 -3.87 17.64 3.34
N ASN A 50 -3.82 17.45 2.02
CA ASN A 50 -2.61 17.59 1.21
C ASN A 50 -1.39 16.81 1.76
N LEU A 51 -1.63 15.61 2.32
CA LEU A 51 -0.58 14.76 2.90
C LEU A 51 -0.14 13.70 1.89
N LYS A 52 1.16 13.42 1.88
CA LYS A 52 1.75 12.37 1.05
C LYS A 52 2.86 11.63 1.81
N LYS A 53 2.82 10.30 1.78
CA LYS A 53 3.87 9.46 2.37
C LYS A 53 4.19 8.29 1.47
N THR A 54 5.47 8.05 1.24
CA THR A 54 5.94 6.92 0.43
C THR A 54 6.67 5.94 1.33
N ILE A 55 6.31 4.67 1.22
CA ILE A 55 6.98 3.56 1.90
C ILE A 55 7.35 2.48 0.90
N THR A 56 8.40 1.73 1.23
CA THR A 56 8.79 0.53 0.48
C THR A 56 8.37 -0.69 1.28
N ILE A 57 7.72 -1.64 0.62
CA ILE A 57 7.38 -2.94 1.21
C ILE A 57 7.99 -4.05 0.39
N VAL A 58 8.35 -5.15 1.06
CA VAL A 58 8.75 -6.39 0.41
C VAL A 58 7.60 -7.39 0.59
N VAL A 59 7.10 -7.91 -0.52
CA VAL A 59 6.01 -8.89 -0.56
C VAL A 59 6.61 -10.25 -0.85
N GLU A 60 6.42 -11.19 0.06
CA GLU A 60 6.83 -12.58 -0.15
C GLU A 60 5.71 -13.38 -0.82
N ALA A 61 6.09 -14.39 -1.61
CA ALA A 61 5.15 -15.31 -2.23
C ALA A 61 4.36 -16.09 -1.16
N GLY A 62 3.03 -16.02 -1.20
CA GLY A 62 2.16 -16.63 -0.18
C GLY A 62 2.11 -15.87 1.16
N GLY A 63 2.95 -14.84 1.32
CA GLY A 63 3.04 -14.06 2.55
C GLY A 63 1.89 -13.06 2.71
N LEU A 64 1.75 -12.55 3.95
CA LEU A 64 0.84 -11.46 4.29
C LEU A 64 1.63 -10.29 4.87
N VAL A 65 1.70 -9.19 4.13
CA VAL A 65 2.30 -7.94 4.60
C VAL A 65 1.21 -7.06 5.20
N ARG A 66 1.37 -6.69 6.47
CA ARG A 66 0.51 -5.69 7.13
C ARG A 66 1.33 -4.47 7.49
N ARG A 67 0.91 -3.29 7.05
CA ARG A 67 1.58 -2.03 7.39
C ARG A 67 0.55 -0.97 7.76
N PHE A 68 0.76 -0.37 8.92
CA PHE A 68 0.10 0.86 9.31
C PHE A 68 1.07 2.02 9.08
N VAL A 69 0.59 3.09 8.45
CA VAL A 69 1.38 4.28 8.14
C VAL A 69 0.65 5.50 8.66
N PRO A 70 1.13 6.14 9.75
CA PRO A 70 0.62 7.43 10.17
C PRO A 70 1.04 8.49 9.14
N LEU A 71 0.07 9.29 8.68
CA LEU A 71 0.33 10.39 7.74
C LEU A 71 0.63 11.72 8.43
N ARG A 72 0.43 11.78 9.75
CA ARG A 72 0.78 12.89 10.63
C ARG A 72 2.02 12.57 11.43
#